data_AF-A0A7C4HT15-F1
#
_entry.id   AF-A0A7C4HT15-F1
#
_cell.length_a   1.000
_cell.length_b   1.000
_cell.length_c   1.000
_cell.angle_alpha   90.00
_cell.angle_beta   90.00
_cell.angle_gamma   90.00
#
_symmetry.space_group_name_H-M   'P 1'
#
loop_
_entity.id
_entity.type
_entity.pdbx_description
1 polymer ?
#
loop_
_entity_poly.entity_id
_entity_poly.type
_entity_poly.pdbx_seq_one_letter_code
_entity_poly.pdbx_strand_id
1 'polypeptide(L)'
;MNVGDLSTLKSHLQEFLVKKVPGMLSFLNMLCTLIHRVDCITLFLTSPSKLYLVILTHYRGDTVTADYTFTLMFLNPLVAYLKAPELAQQLLEYVKTGRDNEFIEIVMKVLVKGVSA
;
A
#
# COMPACT_ATOMS: atom_id res chain seq x y z
N MET A 1 17.54 2.46 -10.02
CA MET A 1 16.38 1.56 -10.05
C MET A 1 16.88 0.18 -10.43
N ASN A 2 16.71 -0.82 -9.58
CA ASN A 2 16.75 -2.20 -10.04
C ASN A 2 15.29 -2.65 -10.13
N VAL A 3 14.80 -2.92 -11.35
CA VAL A 3 13.38 -3.29 -11.59
C VAL A 3 12.98 -4.53 -10.77
N GLY A 4 13.97 -5.37 -10.43
CA GLY A 4 13.80 -6.57 -9.62
C GLY A 4 13.28 -6.35 -8.20
N ASP A 5 13.68 -5.25 -7.52
CA ASP A 5 13.31 -5.04 -6.12
C ASP A 5 11.83 -4.66 -5.98
N LEU A 6 11.33 -3.83 -6.90
CA LEU A 6 9.94 -3.41 -6.93
C LEU A 6 9.01 -4.56 -7.35
N SER A 7 9.43 -5.40 -8.31
CA SER A 7 8.67 -6.60 -8.68
C SER A 7 8.60 -7.61 -7.53
N THR A 8 9.67 -7.73 -6.75
CA THR A 8 9.71 -8.62 -5.58
C THR A 8 8.79 -8.09 -4.48
N LEU A 9 8.84 -6.78 -4.19
CA LEU A 9 7.92 -6.15 -3.24
C LEU A 9 6.46 -6.35 -3.66
N LYS A 10 6.13 -6.05 -4.93
CA LYS A 10 4.77 -6.24 -5.45
C LYS A 10 4.28 -7.69 -5.27
N SER A 11 5.13 -8.66 -5.61
CA SER A 11 4.81 -10.08 -5.48
C SER A 11 4.59 -10.48 -4.02
N HIS A 12 5.44 -10.00 -3.10
CA HIS A 12 5.29 -10.26 -1.67
C HIS A 12 3.98 -9.71 -1.10
N LEU A 13 3.64 -8.47 -1.43
CA LEU A 13 2.38 -7.85 -1.01
C LEU A 13 1.17 -8.61 -1.56
N GLN A 14 1.26 -9.05 -2.82
CA GLN A 14 0.20 -9.83 -3.45
C GLN A 14 -0.02 -11.17 -2.76
N GLU A 15 1.06 -11.91 -2.49
CA GLU A 15 0.97 -13.17 -1.76
C GLU A 15 0.39 -13.00 -0.37
N PHE A 16 0.83 -11.96 0.37
CA PHE A 16 0.33 -11.67 1.69
C PHE A 16 -1.19 -11.43 1.67
N LEU A 17 -1.66 -10.55 0.78
CA LEU A 17 -3.06 -10.17 0.69
C LEU A 17 -3.96 -11.32 0.24
N VAL A 18 -3.52 -12.12 -0.73
CA VAL A 18 -4.25 -13.32 -1.18
C VAL A 18 -4.36 -14.35 -0.05
N LYS A 19 -3.31 -14.54 0.76
CA LYS A 19 -3.33 -15.50 1.88
C LYS A 19 -4.16 -15.02 3.07
N LYS A 20 -4.15 -13.72 3.38
CA LYS A 20 -4.76 -13.18 4.61
C LYS A 20 -6.18 -12.66 4.43
N VAL A 21 -6.48 -12.06 3.28
CA VAL A 21 -7.74 -11.33 3.04
C VAL A 21 -8.24 -11.48 1.58
N PRO A 22 -8.38 -12.72 1.05
CA PRO A 22 -8.64 -12.95 -0.38
C PRO A 22 -9.95 -12.32 -0.88
N GLY A 23 -11.03 -12.41 -0.10
CA GLY A 23 -12.32 -11.83 -0.47
C GLY A 23 -12.29 -10.31 -0.56
N MET A 24 -11.65 -9.66 0.42
CA MET A 24 -11.51 -8.21 0.46
C MET A 24 -10.60 -7.70 -0.65
N LEU A 25 -9.47 -8.39 -0.92
CA LEU A 25 -8.59 -8.04 -2.02
C LEU A 25 -9.31 -8.11 -3.38
N SER A 26 -10.10 -9.16 -3.61
CA SER A 26 -10.84 -9.34 -4.86
C SER A 26 -11.84 -8.21 -5.09
N PHE A 27 -12.58 -7.84 -4.03
CA PHE A 27 -13.53 -6.73 -4.07
C PHE A 27 -12.82 -5.38 -4.30
N LEU A 28 -11.79 -5.07 -3.52
CA LEU A 28 -11.04 -3.82 -3.69
C LEU A 28 -10.41 -3.74 -5.08
N ASN A 29 -9.83 -4.83 -5.59
CA ASN A 29 -9.26 -4.85 -6.96
C ASN A 29 -10.31 -4.53 -8.02
N MET A 30 -11.57 -4.98 -7.85
CA MET A 30 -12.65 -4.59 -8.73
C MET A 30 -12.88 -3.07 -8.69
N LEU A 31 -12.89 -2.46 -7.51
CA LEU A 31 -13.03 -1.00 -7.35
C LEU A 31 -11.84 -0.24 -7.96
N CYS A 32 -10.61 -0.65 -7.64
CA CYS A 32 -9.40 -0.05 -8.19
C CYS A 32 -9.38 -0.14 -9.73
N THR A 33 -9.77 -1.28 -10.30
CA THR A 33 -9.82 -1.48 -11.75
C THR A 33 -10.91 -0.64 -12.40
N LEU A 34 -12.08 -0.54 -11.77
CA LEU A 34 -13.21 0.24 -12.29
C LEU A 34 -12.87 1.74 -12.34
N ILE A 35 -12.25 2.27 -11.28
CA ILE A 35 -12.02 3.71 -11.10
C ILE A 35 -10.69 4.15 -11.74
N HIS A 36 -9.64 3.36 -11.61
CA HIS A 36 -8.26 3.72 -11.97
C HIS A 36 -7.62 2.83 -13.03
N ARG A 37 -8.32 1.80 -13.53
CA ARG A 37 -7.82 0.86 -14.56
C ARG A 37 -6.57 0.06 -14.18
N VAL A 38 -6.26 -0.02 -12.89
CA VAL A 38 -5.13 -0.79 -12.33
C VAL A 38 -5.57 -1.54 -11.07
N ASP A 39 -4.85 -2.60 -10.73
CA ASP A 39 -5.08 -3.33 -9.47
C ASP A 39 -4.64 -2.50 -8.25
N CYS A 40 -5.15 -2.83 -7.06
CA CYS A 40 -4.89 -2.04 -5.87
C CYS A 40 -3.43 -2.05 -5.42
N ILE A 41 -2.65 -3.11 -5.71
CA ILE A 41 -1.24 -3.17 -5.32
C ILE A 41 -0.43 -2.25 -6.24
N THR A 42 -0.73 -2.25 -7.54
CA THR A 42 -0.16 -1.27 -8.47
C THR A 42 -0.52 0.15 -8.03
N LEU A 43 -1.78 0.40 -7.67
CA LEU A 43 -2.22 1.72 -7.21
C LEU A 43 -1.53 2.12 -5.90
N PHE A 44 -1.35 1.20 -4.96
CA PHE A 44 -0.62 1.41 -3.72
C PHE A 44 0.83 1.84 -3.96
N LEU A 45 1.52 1.22 -4.92
CA LEU A 45 2.92 1.51 -5.20
C LEU A 45 3.16 2.73 -6.10
N THR A 46 2.09 3.32 -6.66
CA THR A 46 2.19 4.44 -7.62
C THR A 46 1.39 5.68 -7.23
N SER A 47 0.29 5.53 -6.51
CA SER A 47 -0.58 6.61 -6.03
C SER A 47 -1.36 6.16 -4.79
N PRO A 48 -0.69 5.91 -3.65
CA PRO A 48 -1.33 5.33 -2.47
C PRO A 48 -2.45 6.20 -1.89
N SER A 49 -2.40 7.53 -2.02
CA SER A 49 -3.50 8.42 -1.65
C SER A 49 -4.81 8.12 -2.40
N LYS A 50 -4.72 7.77 -3.69
CA LYS A 50 -5.89 7.37 -4.49
C LYS A 50 -6.47 6.06 -4.02
N LEU A 51 -5.62 5.08 -3.69
CA LEU A 51 -6.09 3.84 -3.08
C LEU A 51 -6.80 4.12 -1.75
N TYR A 52 -6.24 4.99 -0.91
CA TYR A 52 -6.87 5.36 0.35
C TYR A 52 -8.24 6.02 0.12
N LEU A 53 -8.37 6.89 -0.89
CA LEU A 53 -9.66 7.47 -1.28
C LEU A 53 -10.69 6.42 -1.73
N VAL A 54 -10.26 5.38 -2.46
CA VAL A 54 -11.13 4.24 -2.83
C VAL A 54 -11.65 3.55 -1.57
N ILE A 55 -10.78 3.26 -0.61
CA ILE A 55 -11.14 2.61 0.65
C ILE A 55 -12.05 3.51 1.50
N LEU A 56 -11.71 4.79 1.62
CA LEU A 56 -12.49 5.77 2.37
C LEU A 56 -13.90 5.91 1.78
N THR A 57 -14.02 5.95 0.45
CA THR A 57 -15.30 6.03 -0.26
C THR A 57 -16.13 4.77 -0.03
N HIS A 58 -15.49 3.59 -0.05
CA HIS A 58 -16.16 2.32 0.26
C HIS A 58 -16.78 2.34 1.66
N TYR A 59 -16.06 2.89 2.64
CA TYR A 59 -16.54 3.08 4.01
C TYR A 59 -17.34 4.37 4.24
N ARG A 60 -17.85 5.00 3.17
CA ARG A 60 -18.70 6.20 3.23
C ARG A 60 -18.10 7.36 4.02
N GLY A 61 -16.77 7.51 3.98
CA GLY A 61 -16.07 8.58 4.68
C GLY A 61 -15.67 8.26 6.12
N ASP A 62 -15.91 7.04 6.63
CA ASP A 62 -15.40 6.64 7.95
C ASP A 62 -13.87 6.49 7.91
N THR A 63 -13.19 7.52 8.43
CA THR A 63 -11.73 7.60 8.46
C THR A 63 -11.12 6.58 9.41
N VAL A 64 -11.79 6.19 10.50
CA VAL A 64 -11.23 5.24 11.47
C VAL A 64 -11.15 3.86 10.83
N THR A 65 -12.24 3.43 10.18
CA THR A 65 -12.30 2.14 9.49
C THR A 65 -11.38 2.14 8.25
N ALA A 66 -11.28 3.26 7.53
CA ALA A 66 -10.37 3.39 6.39
C ALA A 66 -8.89 3.34 6.82
N ASP A 67 -8.49 4.09 7.84
CA ASP A 67 -7.14 4.07 8.41
C ASP A 67 -6.75 2.66 8.87
N TYR A 68 -7.65 2.01 9.61
CA TYR A 68 -7.42 0.65 10.10
C TYR A 68 -7.27 -0.36 8.94
N THR A 69 -8.18 -0.32 7.97
CA THR A 69 -8.16 -1.22 6.81
C THR A 69 -6.91 -0.99 5.96
N PHE A 70 -6.58 0.26 5.66
CA PHE A 70 -5.41 0.61 4.85
C PHE A 70 -4.12 0.17 5.56
N THR A 71 -4.04 0.40 6.87
CA THR A 71 -2.90 -0.01 7.68
C THR A 71 -2.75 -1.53 7.69
N LEU A 72 -3.82 -2.26 7.99
CA LEU A 72 -3.79 -3.71 8.10
C LEU A 72 -3.44 -4.40 6.76
N MET A 73 -4.03 -3.92 5.67
CA MET A 73 -3.92 -4.56 4.37
C MET A 73 -2.66 -4.16 3.61
N PHE A 74 -2.23 -2.90 3.69
CA PHE A 74 -1.17 -2.39 2.82
C PHE A 74 0.08 -1.97 3.61
N LEU A 75 -0.07 -1.18 4.67
CA LEU A 75 1.10 -0.68 5.41
C LEU A 75 1.78 -1.75 6.24
N ASN A 76 1.03 -2.56 7.00
CA ASN A 76 1.59 -3.63 7.83
C ASN A 76 2.44 -4.61 7.04
N PRO A 77 1.97 -5.19 5.91
CA PRO A 77 2.84 -6.07 5.12
C PRO A 77 4.00 -5.32 4.46
N LEU A 78 3.83 -4.06 4.06
CA LEU A 78 4.92 -3.24 3.52
C LEU A 78 6.02 -3.03 4.57
N VAL A 79 5.69 -2.52 5.75
CA VAL A 79 6.68 -2.22 6.79
C VAL A 79 7.31 -3.49 7.38
N ALA A 80 6.57 -4.60 7.40
CA ALA A 80 7.11 -5.91 7.77
C ALA A 80 8.15 -6.39 6.74
N TYR A 81 7.86 -6.26 5.45
CA TYR A 81 8.80 -6.57 4.38
C TYR A 81 10.06 -5.69 4.44
N LEU A 82 9.87 -4.39 4.69
CA LEU A 82 10.96 -3.42 4.82
C LEU A 82 11.72 -3.52 6.16
N LYS A 83 11.26 -4.36 7.11
CA LYS A 83 11.78 -4.46 8.48
C LYS A 83 11.84 -3.10 9.21
N ALA A 84 10.84 -2.24 8.97
CA ALA A 84 10.78 -0.86 9.47
C ALA A 84 9.38 -0.51 10.01
N PRO A 85 8.89 -1.21 11.06
CA PRO A 85 7.52 -1.06 11.59
C PRO A 85 7.18 0.36 12.04
N GLU A 86 8.17 1.13 12.48
CA GLU A 86 8.03 2.53 12.92
C GLU A 86 7.52 3.46 11.80
N LEU A 87 7.64 3.06 10.53
CA LEU A 87 7.22 3.88 9.40
C LEU A 87 5.70 3.85 9.15
N ALA A 88 4.96 2.91 9.72
CA ALA A 88 3.55 2.71 9.38
C ALA A 88 2.71 3.98 9.58
N GLN A 89 2.86 4.64 10.73
CA GLN A 89 2.10 5.85 11.04
C GLN A 89 2.50 7.03 10.14
N GLN A 90 3.80 7.18 9.86
CA GLN A 90 4.30 8.22 8.98
C GLN A 90 3.81 8.04 7.54
N LEU A 91 3.86 6.79 7.04
CA LEU A 91 3.36 6.44 5.71
C LEU A 91 1.86 6.66 5.59
N LEU A 92 1.07 6.30 6.61
CA LEU A 92 -0.36 6.59 6.64
C LEU A 92 -0.63 8.10 6.54
N GLU A 93 0.14 8.90 7.27
CA GLU A 93 0.00 10.36 7.24
C GLU A 93 0.30 10.95 5.86
N TYR A 94 1.33 10.45 5.15
CA TYR A 94 1.59 10.86 3.78
C TYR A 94 0.43 10.53 2.84
N VAL A 95 -0.11 9.31 2.95
CA VAL A 95 -1.25 8.84 2.15
C VAL A 95 -2.48 9.73 2.36
N LYS A 96 -2.80 10.04 3.62
CA LYS A 96 -3.97 10.88 3.97
C LYS A 96 -3.84 12.32 3.49
N THR A 97 -2.62 12.82 3.38
CA THR A 97 -2.32 14.20 2.96
C THR A 97 -1.98 14.32 1.48
N GLY A 98 -2.10 13.24 0.70
CA GLY A 98 -1.82 13.25 -0.74
C GLY A 98 -0.33 13.36 -1.10
N ARG A 99 0.57 13.13 -0.15
CA ARG A 99 2.03 13.19 -0.30
C ARG A 99 2.59 11.88 -0.86
N ASP A 100 2.09 11.49 -2.03
CA ASP A 100 2.44 10.22 -2.69
C ASP A 100 3.94 10.13 -3.04
N ASN A 101 4.56 11.24 -3.41
CA ASN A 101 5.99 11.27 -3.75
C ASN A 101 6.84 10.99 -2.52
N GLU A 102 6.56 11.64 -1.39
CA GLU A 102 7.28 11.43 -0.13
C GLU A 102 7.09 10.00 0.41
N PHE A 103 5.89 9.44 0.24
CA PHE A 103 5.63 8.03 0.52
C PHE A 103 6.56 7.13 -0.29
N ILE A 104 6.58 7.30 -1.62
CA ILE A 104 7.37 6.47 -2.53
C ILE A 104 8.86 6.65 -2.24
N GLU A 105 9.32 7.87 -2.04
CA GLU A 105 10.72 8.17 -1.71
C GLU A 105 11.20 7.44 -0.46
N ILE A 106 10.40 7.44 0.62
CA ILE A 106 10.74 6.75 1.86
C ILE A 106 10.76 5.24 1.66
N VAL A 107 9.76 4.67 1.00
CA VAL A 107 9.72 3.23 0.68
C VAL A 107 10.94 2.83 -0.11
N MET A 108 11.29 3.60 -1.15
CA MET A 108 12.45 3.34 -1.99
C MET A 108 13.77 3.47 -1.23
N LYS A 109 13.91 4.49 -0.38
CA LYS A 109 15.11 4.70 0.45
C LYS A 109 15.36 3.53 1.39
N VAL A 110 14.32 2.97 1.99
CA VAL A 110 14.42 1.83 2.91
C VAL A 110 14.68 0.54 2.14
N LEU A 111 13.98 0.34 1.01
CA LEU A 111 14.15 -0.82 0.14
C LEU A 111 15.61 -0.95 -0.34
N VAL A 112 16.23 0.14 -0.79
CA VAL A 112 17.64 0.13 -1.24
C VAL A 112 18.63 -0.12 -0.10
N LYS A 113 18.37 0.43 1.09
CA LYS A 113 19.23 0.21 2.26
C LYS A 113 19.17 -1.23 2.79
N GLY A 114 18.00 -1.87 2.74
CA GLY A 114 17.82 -3.25 3.18
C GLY A 114 18.50 -4.31 2.31
N VAL A 115 18.91 -3.97 1.09
CA VAL A 115 19.66 -4.85 0.16
C VAL A 115 21.18 -4.80 0.42
N SER A 116 21.65 -3.86 1.24
CA SER A 116 23.08 -3.65 1.52
C SER A 116 23.57 -4.27 2.84
N ALA A 117 22.78 -5.16 3.47
CA ALA A 117 23.09 -5.80 4.74
C ALA A 117 23.07 -7.32 4.65
#